data_AF-A0A925KT04-F1
#
_entry.id   AF-A0A925KT04-F1
#
_cell.length_a   1.000
_cell.length_b   1.000
_cell.length_c   1.000
_cell.angle_alpha   90.00
_cell.angle_beta   90.00
_cell.angle_gamma   90.00
#
_symmetry.space_group_name_H-M   'P 1'
#
loop_
_entity.id
_entity.type
_entity.pdbx_description
1 polymer ?
#
loop_
_entity_poly.entity_id
_entity_poly.type
_entity_poly.pdbx_seq_one_letter_code
_entity_poly.pdbx_strand_id
1 'polypeptide(L)' 'MQLKNYMEDLVWEKLDEVLATQPDMCHCDRCRYDVISLALNFLPPRYVVTNLGETYTRVKALDMQFT' A
#
# COMPACT_ATOMS: atom_id res chain seq x y z
N MET A 1 7.68 -12.25 -14.50
CA MET A 1 7.71 -12.71 -13.09
C MET A 1 8.66 -11.80 -12.35
N GLN A 2 8.18 -11.07 -11.35
CA GLN A 2 8.96 -10.09 -10.60
C GLN A 2 8.57 -10.22 -9.12
N LEU A 3 9.57 -10.33 -8.24
CA LEU A 3 9.35 -10.27 -6.80
C LEU A 3 9.00 -8.83 -6.42
N LYS A 4 7.82 -8.62 -5.84
CA LYS A 4 7.39 -7.31 -5.31
C LYS A 4 6.65 -7.47 -3.99
N ASN A 5 6.69 -6.46 -3.13
CA ASN A 5 5.80 -6.37 -1.99
C ASN A 5 4.46 -5.79 -2.45
N TYR A 6 3.41 -6.61 -2.45
CA TYR A 6 2.08 -6.20 -2.88
C TYR A 6 1.51 -5.02 -2.06
N MET A 7 1.97 -4.83 -0.82
CA MET A 7 1.55 -3.69 -0.01
C MET A 7 1.98 -2.35 -0.61
N GLU A 8 3.05 -2.30 -1.42
CA GLU A 8 3.48 -1.07 -2.09
C GLU A 8 2.38 -0.53 -3.01
N ASP A 9 1.80 -1.40 -3.85
CA ASP A 9 0.73 -1.04 -4.78
C ASP A 9 -0.53 -0.57 -4.03
N LEU A 10 -0.91 -1.30 -2.97
CA LEU A 10 -2.10 -0.97 -2.16
C LEU A 10 -1.96 0.38 -1.45
N VAL A 11 -0.79 0.65 -0.86
CA VAL A 11 -0.54 1.91 -0.15
C VAL A 11 -0.55 3.07 -1.15
N TRP A 12 0.04 2.89 -2.33
CA TRP A 12 -0.03 3.87 -3.40
C TRP A 12 -1.45 4.16 -3.86
N GLU A 13 -2.27 3.12 -4.10
CA GLU A 13 -3.67 3.25 -4.51
C GLU A 13 -4.51 4.03 -3.48
N LYS A 14 -4.22 3.83 -2.19
CA LYS A 14 -4.96 4.47 -1.10
C LYS A 14 -4.42 5.82 -0.66
N LEU A 15 -3.22 6.20 -1.10
CA LEU A 15 -2.58 7.42 -0.66
C LEU A 15 -3.42 8.66 -0.97
N ASP A 16 -3.95 8.78 -2.19
CA ASP A 16 -4.71 9.96 -2.60
C ASP A 16 -6.01 10.13 -1.83
N GLU A 17 -6.70 9.03 -1.52
CA GLU A 17 -7.91 9.04 -0.67
C GLU A 17 -7.58 9.56 0.74
N VAL A 18 -6.46 9.11 1.32
CA VAL A 18 -6.01 9.54 2.66
C VAL A 18 -5.57 11.01 2.65
N LEU A 19 -4.76 11.42 1.68
CA LEU A 19 -4.28 12.80 1.57
C LEU A 19 -5.42 13.79 1.31
N ALA A 20 -6.47 13.39 0.58
CA ALA A 20 -7.66 14.23 0.39
C ALA A 20 -8.36 14.60 1.71
N THR A 21 -8.19 13.79 2.77
CA THR A 21 -8.73 14.08 4.10
C THR A 21 -7.83 14.97 4.96
N GLN A 22 -6.61 15.28 4.50
CA GLN A 22 -5.64 16.12 5.22
C GLN A 22 -5.26 17.36 4.40
N PRO A 23 -6.13 18.39 4.34
CA PRO A 23 -5.91 19.58 3.51
C PRO A 23 -4.69 20.42 3.93
N ASP A 24 -4.24 20.29 5.18
CA ASP A 24 -3.09 21.02 5.73
C ASP A 24 -1.73 20.34 5.42
N MET A 25 -1.74 19.17 4.79
CA MET A 25 -0.52 18.40 4.48
C MET A 25 0.07 18.80 3.12
N CYS A 26 1.41 18.80 3.02
CA CYS A 26 2.08 18.93 1.73
C CYS A 26 1.93 17.66 0.88
N HIS A 27 1.50 17.80 -0.38
CA HIS A 27 1.27 16.69 -1.31
C HIS A 27 2.39 16.51 -2.36
N CYS A 28 3.58 17.10 -2.15
CA CYS A 28 4.70 16.90 -3.07
C CYS A 28 5.21 15.45 -3.05
N ASP A 29 5.90 15.01 -4.11
CA ASP A 29 6.40 13.64 -4.24
C ASP A 29 7.19 13.20 -3.01
N ARG A 30 8.07 14.05 -2.49
CA ARG A 30 8.86 13.75 -1.28
C ARG A 30 7.97 13.39 -0.09
N CYS A 31 6.96 14.21 0.21
CA CYS A 31 6.05 13.95 1.33
C CYS A 31 5.19 12.70 1.08
N ARG A 32 4.80 12.44 -0.17
CA ARG A 32 4.10 11.21 -0.55
C ARG A 32 4.97 9.98 -0.25
N TYR A 33 6.23 9.98 -0.70
CA TYR A 33 7.18 8.91 -0.42
C TYR A 33 7.45 8.72 1.08
N ASP A 34 7.51 9.80 1.87
CA ASP A 34 7.69 9.72 3.32
C ASP A 34 6.49 9.03 3.99
N VAL A 35 5.25 9.37 3.62
CA VAL A 35 4.04 8.71 4.14
C VAL A 35 3.99 7.23 3.77
N ILE A 36 4.26 6.92 2.50
CA ILE A 36 4.28 5.53 2.03
C ILE A 36 5.34 4.71 2.78
N SER A 37 6.54 5.25 2.92
CA SER A 37 7.63 4.59 3.63
C SER A 37 7.26 4.31 5.09
N LEU A 38 6.63 5.28 5.76
CA LEU A 38 6.14 5.11 7.12
C LEU A 38 5.06 4.02 7.19
N ALA A 39 4.07 4.06 6.29
CA ALA A 39 2.99 3.08 6.26
C ALA A 39 3.53 1.65 6.02
N LEU A 40 4.44 1.47 5.07
CA LEU A 40 5.03 0.17 4.75
C LEU A 40 5.89 -0.40 5.88
N ASN A 41 6.49 0.44 6.72
CA ASN A 41 7.21 -0.01 7.92
C ASN A 41 6.27 -0.57 9.00
N PHE A 42 5.01 -0.12 9.04
CA PHE A 42 4.00 -0.60 10.01
C PHE A 42 3.13 -1.74 9.47
N LEU A 43 3.02 -1.88 8.15
CA LEU A 43 2.21 -2.92 7.52
C LEU A 43 3.04 -4.21 7.31
N PRO A 44 2.46 -5.40 7.54
CA PRO A 44 3.17 -6.64 7.28
C PRO A 44 3.45 -6.78 5.77
N PRO A 45 4.70 -7.00 5.34
CA PRO A 45 5.02 -7.10 3.92
C PRO A 45 4.41 -8.36 3.31
N ARG A 46 3.96 -8.27 2.06
CA ARG A 46 3.33 -9.35 1.31
C ARG A 46 4.03 -9.56 -0.03
N TYR A 47 5.10 -10.35 -0.02
CA TYR A 47 5.90 -10.61 -1.21
C TYR A 47 5.24 -11.61 -2.16
N VAL A 48 5.14 -11.26 -3.43
CA VAL A 48 4.56 -12.08 -4.50
C VAL A 48 5.47 -12.09 -5.73
N VAL A 49 5.47 -13.18 -6.49
CA VAL A 49 6.31 -13.37 -7.70
C VAL A 49 5.46 -13.62 -8.96
N THR A 50 4.21 -14.06 -8.78
CA THR A 50 3.27 -14.40 -9.85
C THR A 50 1.99 -13.57 -9.73
N ASN A 51 1.34 -13.29 -10.86
CA ASN A 51 0.04 -12.62 -10.88
C ASN A 51 -1.01 -13.40 -10.09
N LEU A 52 -0.92 -14.74 -10.08
CA LEU A 52 -1.79 -15.59 -9.27
C LEU A 52 -1.56 -15.35 -7.76
N GLY A 53 -0.30 -15.26 -7.33
CA GLY A 53 0.07 -14.93 -5.95
C GLY A 53 -0.40 -13.53 -5.53
N GLU A 54 -0.40 -12.57 -6.45
CA GLU A 54 -1.00 -11.25 -6.25
C GLU A 54 -2.51 -11.34 -6.02
N THR A 55 -3.25 -12.13 -6.80
CA THR A 55 -4.70 -12.35 -6.61
C THR A 55 -5.00 -12.99 -5.25
N TYR A 56 -4.27 -14.02 -4.83
CA TYR A 56 -4.44 -14.63 -3.50
C TYR A 56 -4.15 -13.63 -2.36
N THR A 57 -3.15 -12.78 -2.55
CA THR A 57 -2.78 -11.75 -1.57
C THR A 57 -3.85 -10.66 -1.48
N ARG A 58 -4.45 -10.25 -2.60
CA ARG A 58 -5.62 -9.35 -2.63
C ARG A 58 -6.77 -9.89 -1.80
N VAL A 59 -7.12 -11.16 -1.97
CA VAL A 59 -8.20 -11.80 -1.20
C VAL A 59 -7.89 -11.74 0.30
N LYS A 60 -6.66 -12.11 0.71
CA LYS A 60 -6.26 -12.01 2.12
C LYS A 60 -6.20 -10.57 2.65
N ALA A 61 -5.88 -9.59 1.81
CA ALA A 61 -5.87 -8.19 2.21
C ALA A 61 -7.29 -7.66 2.48
N LEU A 62 -8.29 -8.15 1.73
CA LEU A 62 -9.71 -7.85 1.99
C LEU A 62 -10.16 -8.44 3.33
N ASP A 63 -9.75 -9.67 3.67
CA ASP A 63 -10.06 -10.27 4.98
C ASP A 63 -9.49 -9.42 6.15
N MET A 64 -8.35 -8.77 5.93
CA MET A 64 -7.67 -7.93 6.92
C MET A 64 -8.37 -6.57 7.14
N GLN A 65 -9.32 -6.17 6.29
CA GLN A 65 -10.12 -4.94 6.46
C GLN A 65 -11.34 -5.12 7.36
N PHE A 66 -11.71 -6.36 7.71
CA PHE A 66 -12.94 -6.68 8.48
C PHE A 66 -12.67 -7.33 9.85
N THR A 67 -11.44 -7.27 10.35
CA THR A 67 -11.06 -7.66 11.73
C THR A 67 -10.40 -6.48 12.42
#